data_AF-A0A661FV03-F1
#
_entry.id   AF-A0A661FV03-F1
#
_cell.length_a   1.000
_cell.length_b   1.000
_cell.length_c   1.000
_cell.angle_alpha   90.00
_cell.angle_beta   90.00
_cell.angle_gamma   90.00
#
_symmetry.space_group_name_H-M   'P 1'
#
loop_
_entity.id
_entity.type
_entity.pdbx_description
1 polymer ?
#
loop_
_entity_poly.entity_id
_entity_poly.type
_entity_poly.pdbx_seq_one_letter_code
_entity_poly.pdbx_strand_id
1 'polypeptide(L)'
;MNRRKFLIQTASGITAASAAALSAADGAAIDSDEANDQPGAATAILIKDGVIVPMDGANRTLENQAVLIHGNRITAIDDAEKLKEEYSIDKVIDASGMAILPGFVNGHTHTADTALFRGIAEDMTPDEYGELAIPLEVEILTEEDINCFARLGSIELLKSGNTCANELGLGPQEPTALAFEEAGVRGVLAPDVSDIAESGDGQPDAALKKARFEEARRLLNKWHRNENSILTVRVANYMPILCTPETLLESKALANEYGTGLNAHAGFGEGAQFHEKYGKSQ
;
A
#
# COMPACT_ATOMS: atom_id res chain seq x y z
N MET A 1 35.48 7.66 -12.66
CA MET A 1 34.14 8.16 -13.06
C MET A 1 33.17 7.69 -11.98
N ASN A 2 32.60 8.61 -11.19
CA ASN A 2 31.74 8.26 -10.03
C ASN A 2 30.43 7.64 -10.55
N ARG A 3 29.96 6.54 -9.92
CA ARG A 3 28.66 5.89 -10.21
C ARG A 3 27.51 6.90 -10.29
N ARG A 4 27.55 7.98 -9.50
CA ARG A 4 26.59 9.10 -9.54
C ARG A 4 26.51 9.79 -10.92
N LYS A 5 27.63 9.99 -11.63
CA LYS A 5 27.63 10.61 -12.96
C LYS A 5 27.20 9.66 -14.08
N PHE A 6 27.41 8.35 -13.88
CA PHE A 6 27.02 7.35 -14.89
C PHE A 6 25.50 7.22 -14.98
N LEU A 7 24.80 7.14 -13.85
CA LEU A 7 23.33 7.01 -13.83
C LEU A 7 22.61 8.25 -14.37
N ILE A 8 23.08 9.46 -14.02
CA ILE A 8 22.52 10.72 -14.52
C ILE A 8 22.72 10.87 -16.04
N GLN A 9 23.86 10.41 -16.59
CA GLN A 9 24.12 10.51 -18.03
C GLN A 9 23.42 9.45 -18.88
N THR A 10 23.05 8.30 -18.31
CA THR A 10 22.35 7.23 -19.05
C THR A 10 20.86 7.48 -19.21
N ALA A 11 20.23 8.24 -18.30
CA ALA A 11 18.81 8.61 -18.40
C ALA A 11 18.49 9.45 -19.66
N SER A 12 19.47 10.19 -20.19
CA SER A 12 19.28 11.05 -21.37
C SER A 12 19.57 10.38 -22.72
N GLY A 13 19.83 9.06 -22.77
CA GLY A 13 20.51 8.43 -23.91
C GLY A 13 19.93 7.16 -24.51
N ILE A 14 18.75 6.69 -24.13
CA ILE A 14 18.20 5.43 -24.66
C ILE A 14 17.12 5.71 -25.71
N THR A 15 17.55 5.76 -26.97
CA THR A 15 16.67 5.65 -28.14
C THR A 15 16.18 4.20 -28.29
N ALA A 16 14.86 4.07 -28.48
CA ALA A 16 14.13 2.83 -28.67
C ALA A 16 14.68 1.94 -29.82
N ALA A 17 14.64 0.63 -29.59
CA ALA A 17 14.61 -0.38 -30.64
C ALA A 17 13.50 -1.40 -30.31
N SER A 18 12.44 -1.39 -31.12
CA SER A 18 11.35 -2.37 -31.09
C SER A 18 11.76 -3.67 -31.77
N ALA A 19 11.29 -4.83 -31.29
CA ALA A 19 10.44 -5.76 -32.07
C ALA A 19 10.17 -7.09 -31.33
N ALA A 20 8.86 -7.38 -31.18
CA ALA A 20 8.15 -8.66 -31.34
C ALA A 20 8.66 -9.96 -30.69
N ALA A 21 7.87 -10.47 -29.72
CA ALA A 21 7.08 -11.71 -29.89
C ALA A 21 6.09 -11.85 -28.72
N LEU A 22 4.79 -11.64 -29.00
CA LEU A 22 3.70 -12.01 -28.08
C LEU A 22 2.96 -13.18 -28.72
N SER A 23 3.04 -14.38 -28.12
CA SER A 23 2.04 -15.41 -28.35
C SER A 23 1.66 -16.12 -27.06
N ALA A 24 0.36 -16.05 -26.77
CA ALA A 24 -0.47 -16.98 -26.02
C ALA A 24 0.02 -17.42 -24.63
N ALA A 25 -0.58 -16.84 -23.59
CA ALA A 25 -0.99 -17.60 -22.42
C ALA A 25 -2.51 -17.45 -22.30
N ASP A 26 -3.19 -18.55 -22.59
CA ASP A 26 -4.63 -18.75 -22.44
C ASP A 26 -5.10 -18.48 -21.01
N GLY A 27 -6.35 -18.02 -20.91
CA GLY A 27 -7.03 -17.77 -19.65
C GLY A 27 -7.05 -18.99 -18.74
N ALA A 28 -6.51 -18.83 -17.54
CA ALA A 28 -6.92 -19.62 -16.39
C ALA A 28 -8.10 -18.89 -15.75
N ALA A 29 -9.26 -19.54 -15.81
CA ALA A 29 -10.47 -19.10 -15.12
C ALA A 29 -10.16 -18.90 -13.63
N ILE A 30 -10.49 -17.71 -13.13
CA ILE A 30 -10.58 -17.42 -11.72
C ILE A 30 -11.87 -18.12 -11.27
N ASP A 31 -11.72 -19.25 -10.60
CA ASP A 31 -12.84 -19.98 -10.01
C ASP A 31 -13.44 -19.07 -8.94
N SER A 32 -14.69 -18.65 -9.16
CA SER A 32 -15.43 -17.83 -8.22
C SER A 32 -15.87 -18.71 -7.05
N ASP A 33 -15.03 -18.80 -6.02
CA ASP A 33 -15.43 -19.39 -4.76
C ASP A 33 -16.45 -18.43 -4.11
N GLU A 34 -17.73 -18.77 -4.30
CA GLU A 34 -18.86 -18.11 -3.65
C GLU A 34 -18.66 -18.14 -2.14
N ALA A 35 -18.74 -16.96 -1.51
CA ALA A 35 -18.72 -16.80 -0.07
C ALA A 35 -19.84 -17.62 0.59
N ASN A 36 -19.48 -18.80 1.06
CA ASN A 36 -20.36 -19.69 1.82
C ASN A 36 -20.31 -19.28 3.30
N ASP A 37 -21.21 -18.38 3.71
CA ASP A 37 -21.45 -18.02 5.12
C ASP A 37 -22.30 -19.09 5.83
N GLN A 38 -21.87 -20.35 5.70
CA GLN A 38 -22.41 -21.51 6.42
C GLN A 38 -21.28 -22.13 7.26
N PRO A 39 -21.52 -22.46 8.55
CA PRO A 39 -20.48 -22.98 9.43
C PRO A 39 -20.18 -24.46 9.11
N GLY A 40 -19.25 -24.69 8.17
CA GLY A 40 -18.56 -25.95 7.94
C GLY A 40 -17.60 -25.81 6.75
N ALA A 41 -16.29 -26.08 6.82
CA ALA A 41 -15.38 -26.29 7.94
C ALA A 41 -14.22 -25.30 7.71
N ALA A 42 -14.39 -24.06 8.17
CA ALA A 42 -13.31 -23.09 8.13
C ALA A 42 -12.19 -23.56 9.07
N THR A 43 -10.95 -23.62 8.58
CA THR A 43 -9.81 -24.15 9.33
C THR A 43 -9.71 -23.52 10.73
N ALA A 44 -9.65 -24.36 11.75
CA ALA A 44 -9.49 -23.97 13.13
C ALA A 44 -8.02 -24.01 13.55
N ILE A 45 -7.45 -22.85 13.83
CA ILE A 45 -6.07 -22.66 14.27
C ILE A 45 -6.08 -22.20 15.73
N LEU A 46 -5.37 -22.94 16.59
CA LEU A 46 -5.16 -22.57 17.99
C LEU A 46 -3.70 -22.12 18.20
N ILE A 47 -3.50 -20.88 18.65
CA ILE A 47 -2.18 -20.37 19.03
C ILE A 47 -2.09 -20.34 20.55
N LYS A 48 -1.13 -21.06 21.16
CA LYS A 48 -1.04 -21.23 22.61
C LYS A 48 0.36 -21.00 23.16
N ASP A 49 0.47 -20.95 24.48
CA ASP A 49 1.73 -20.87 25.27
C ASP A 49 2.57 -19.59 25.04
N GLY A 50 2.05 -18.63 24.27
CA GLY A 50 2.61 -17.28 24.14
C GLY A 50 1.97 -16.30 25.12
N VAL A 51 2.63 -15.15 25.33
CA VAL A 51 2.05 -14.02 26.06
C VAL A 51 1.21 -13.19 25.11
N ILE A 52 -0.11 -13.13 25.33
CA ILE A 52 -1.01 -12.36 24.45
C ILE A 52 -1.03 -10.89 24.88
N VAL A 53 -0.78 -10.00 23.94
CA VAL A 53 -0.92 -8.54 24.07
C VAL A 53 -2.12 -8.10 23.25
N PRO A 54 -3.33 -8.01 23.83
CA PRO A 54 -4.58 -7.89 23.07
C PRO A 54 -4.78 -6.51 22.44
N MET A 55 -4.08 -5.47 22.92
CA MET A 55 -4.26 -4.08 22.49
C MET A 55 -5.72 -3.59 22.58
N ASP A 56 -6.46 -4.05 23.60
CA ASP A 56 -7.89 -3.77 23.83
C ASP A 56 -8.14 -2.46 24.59
N GLY A 57 -7.11 -1.61 24.72
CA GLY A 57 -7.14 -0.35 25.48
C GLY A 57 -6.86 -0.49 26.97
N ALA A 58 -6.86 -1.72 27.51
CA ALA A 58 -6.38 -1.98 28.86
C ALA A 58 -4.87 -2.23 28.84
N ASN A 59 -4.15 -1.72 29.85
CA ASN A 59 -2.72 -2.00 30.03
C ASN A 59 -2.53 -3.37 30.68
N ARG A 60 -2.76 -4.45 29.92
CA ARG A 60 -2.71 -5.83 30.40
C ARG A 60 -2.09 -6.79 29.38
N THR A 61 -1.62 -7.92 29.89
CA THR A 61 -1.24 -9.11 29.13
C THR A 61 -2.11 -10.29 29.58
N LEU A 62 -2.31 -11.27 28.69
CA LEU A 62 -2.98 -12.52 29.02
C LEU A 62 -1.96 -13.65 28.95
N GLU A 63 -1.69 -14.24 30.11
CA GLU A 63 -0.86 -15.43 30.26
C GLU A 63 -1.74 -16.66 30.42
N ASN A 64 -1.25 -17.84 30.01
CA ASN A 64 -1.98 -19.11 30.07
C ASN A 64 -3.32 -19.08 29.32
N GLN A 65 -3.42 -18.28 28.26
CA GLN A 65 -4.55 -18.26 27.33
C GLN A 65 -4.06 -18.57 25.92
N ALA A 66 -4.98 -18.95 25.05
CA ALA A 66 -4.76 -19.25 23.65
C ALA A 66 -5.71 -18.42 22.77
N VAL A 67 -5.29 -18.17 21.54
CA VAL A 67 -6.10 -17.50 20.51
C VAL A 67 -6.65 -18.57 19.58
N LEU A 68 -7.98 -18.63 19.44
CA LEU A 68 -8.66 -19.46 18.46
C LEU A 68 -9.01 -18.62 17.23
N ILE A 69 -8.61 -19.11 16.06
CA ILE A 69 -8.92 -18.54 14.76
C ILE A 69 -9.74 -19.57 13.99
N HIS A 70 -10.92 -19.19 13.51
CA HIS A 70 -11.68 -19.97 12.53
C HIS A 70 -11.72 -19.21 11.20
N GLY A 71 -11.22 -19.84 10.15
CA GLY A 71 -11.08 -19.19 8.85
C GLY A 71 -10.18 -17.96 8.95
N ASN A 72 -10.75 -16.77 8.76
CA ASN A 72 -10.04 -15.49 8.80
C ASN A 72 -10.41 -14.61 10.01
N ARG A 73 -11.07 -15.17 11.03
CA ARG A 73 -11.51 -14.42 12.23
C ARG A 73 -10.99 -15.05 13.51
N ILE A 74 -10.59 -14.20 14.44
CA ILE A 74 -10.39 -14.59 15.85
C ILE A 74 -11.79 -14.81 16.44
N THR A 75 -12.07 -16.02 16.92
CA THR A 75 -13.39 -16.39 17.45
C THR A 75 -13.42 -16.47 18.97
N ALA A 76 -12.29 -16.78 19.60
CA ALA A 76 -12.18 -16.82 21.06
C ALA A 76 -10.75 -16.57 21.55
N ILE A 77 -10.66 -16.10 22.80
CA ILE A 77 -9.44 -16.09 23.60
C ILE A 77 -9.82 -16.63 24.98
N ASP A 78 -9.31 -17.81 25.33
CA ASP A 78 -9.57 -18.50 26.62
C ASP A 78 -8.44 -19.52 26.89
N ASP A 79 -8.57 -20.31 27.95
CA ASP A 79 -7.73 -21.46 28.24
C ASP A 79 -7.67 -22.46 27.06
N ALA A 80 -6.45 -22.92 26.75
CA ALA A 80 -6.21 -23.77 25.59
C ALA A 80 -6.91 -25.13 25.66
N GLU A 81 -7.07 -25.71 26.85
CA GLU A 81 -7.70 -27.02 27.01
C GLU A 81 -9.21 -26.91 26.89
N LYS A 82 -9.83 -25.85 27.45
CA LYS A 82 -11.24 -25.56 27.22
C LYS A 82 -11.57 -25.40 25.72
N LEU A 83 -10.74 -24.65 24.99
CA LEU A 83 -10.95 -24.45 23.56
C LEU A 83 -10.84 -25.76 22.76
N LYS A 84 -9.99 -26.71 23.19
CA LYS A 84 -9.89 -28.04 22.56
C LYS A 84 -11.06 -28.96 22.91
N GLU A 85 -11.70 -28.78 24.06
CA GLU A 85 -12.91 -29.51 24.42
C GLU A 85 -14.13 -29.02 23.63
N GLU A 86 -14.19 -27.71 23.36
CA GLU A 86 -15.32 -27.07 22.66
C GLU A 86 -15.20 -27.12 21.13
N TYR A 87 -13.98 -27.16 20.59
CA TYR A 87 -13.72 -27.04 19.15
C TYR A 87 -12.81 -28.14 18.60
N SER A 88 -13.11 -28.60 17.37
CA SER A 88 -12.18 -29.44 16.61
C SER A 88 -11.06 -28.57 16.04
N ILE A 89 -9.84 -28.73 16.55
CA ILE A 89 -8.69 -27.93 16.15
C ILE A 89 -7.91 -28.63 15.02
N ASP A 90 -7.79 -27.96 13.87
CA ASP A 90 -7.06 -28.49 12.71
C ASP A 90 -5.54 -28.25 12.82
N LYS A 91 -5.15 -27.13 13.44
CA LYS A 91 -3.75 -26.73 13.57
C LYS A 91 -3.48 -26.10 14.93
N VAL A 92 -2.41 -26.54 15.59
CA VAL A 92 -1.90 -25.92 16.82
C VAL A 92 -0.57 -25.24 16.52
N ILE A 93 -0.43 -24.00 16.95
CA ILE A 93 0.80 -23.21 16.92
C ILE A 93 1.26 -23.02 18.36
N ASP A 94 2.45 -23.51 18.67
CA ASP A 94 3.11 -23.29 19.96
C ASP A 94 3.94 -22.01 19.88
N ALA A 95 3.57 -21.01 20.66
CA ALA A 95 4.21 -19.71 20.77
C ALA A 95 5.03 -19.56 22.07
N SER A 96 5.48 -20.68 22.65
CA SER A 96 6.33 -20.70 23.84
C SER A 96 7.54 -19.76 23.70
N GLY A 97 7.69 -18.84 24.65
CA GLY A 97 8.76 -17.84 24.65
C GLY A 97 8.55 -16.68 23.65
N MET A 98 7.36 -16.57 23.05
CA MET A 98 6.99 -15.50 22.12
C MET A 98 5.85 -14.65 22.68
N ALA A 99 5.68 -13.46 22.09
CA ALA A 99 4.50 -12.62 22.27
C ALA A 99 3.54 -12.82 21.10
N ILE A 100 2.24 -12.84 21.39
CA ILE A 100 1.15 -12.87 20.41
C ILE A 100 0.52 -11.49 20.41
N LEU A 101 0.65 -10.75 19.32
CA LEU A 101 0.15 -9.39 19.17
C LEU A 101 -0.60 -9.23 17.84
N PRO A 102 -1.51 -8.25 17.73
CA PRO A 102 -2.01 -7.83 16.42
C PRO A 102 -0.83 -7.49 15.50
N GLY A 103 -0.94 -7.86 14.22
CA GLY A 103 0.04 -7.47 13.22
C GLY A 103 0.12 -5.95 13.11
N PHE A 104 1.32 -5.43 12.84
CA PHE A 104 1.54 -4.00 12.77
C PHE A 104 0.82 -3.37 11.57
N VAL A 105 0.38 -2.13 11.77
CA VAL A 105 -0.22 -1.29 10.72
C VAL A 105 0.78 -0.20 10.38
N ASN A 106 1.40 -0.29 9.20
CA ASN A 106 2.23 0.77 8.68
C ASN A 106 1.32 1.91 8.19
N GLY A 107 1.29 3.02 8.93
CA GLY A 107 0.41 4.16 8.68
C GLY A 107 0.72 4.96 7.42
N HIS A 108 1.90 4.76 6.82
CA HIS A 108 2.32 5.42 5.58
C HIS A 108 3.56 4.75 4.97
N THR A 109 3.52 4.41 3.68
CA THR A 109 4.65 3.83 2.95
C THR A 109 4.56 4.16 1.46
N HIS A 110 5.71 4.07 0.79
CA HIS A 110 5.88 4.08 -0.66
C HIS A 110 6.56 2.75 -1.01
N THR A 111 5.80 1.67 -1.18
CA THR A 111 6.31 0.29 -1.08
C THR A 111 7.28 -0.06 -2.19
N ALA A 112 6.91 0.24 -3.44
CA ALA A 112 7.79 0.00 -4.58
C ALA A 112 9.04 0.90 -4.50
N ASP A 113 8.84 2.18 -4.19
CA ASP A 113 9.91 3.19 -4.15
C ASP A 113 10.91 2.88 -3.04
N THR A 114 10.42 2.50 -1.86
CA THR A 114 11.28 2.09 -0.74
C THR A 114 12.12 0.87 -1.11
N ALA A 115 11.54 -0.12 -1.80
CA ALA A 115 12.27 -1.30 -2.24
C ALA A 115 13.32 -0.97 -3.32
N LEU A 116 13.03 -0.01 -4.19
CA LEU A 116 13.93 0.45 -5.25
C LEU A 116 15.08 1.30 -4.72
N PHE A 117 14.79 2.32 -3.91
CA PHE A 117 15.75 3.36 -3.54
C PHE A 117 16.57 3.06 -2.28
N ARG A 118 16.26 1.97 -1.57
CA ARG A 118 17.02 1.56 -0.37
C ARG A 118 18.50 1.40 -0.69
N GLY A 119 19.33 2.21 -0.05
CA GLY A 119 20.79 2.21 -0.24
C GLY A 119 21.27 2.93 -1.51
N ILE A 120 20.37 3.54 -2.30
CA ILE A 120 20.70 4.32 -3.50
C ILE A 120 20.63 5.82 -3.21
N ALA A 121 19.59 6.24 -2.49
CA ALA A 121 19.31 7.65 -2.20
C ALA A 121 19.88 8.13 -0.86
N GLU A 122 20.94 7.49 -0.36
CA GLU A 122 21.58 7.90 0.89
C GLU A 122 22.28 9.26 0.75
N ASP A 123 22.16 10.09 1.79
CA ASP A 123 22.76 11.43 1.88
C ASP A 123 22.33 12.42 0.78
N MET A 124 21.15 12.22 0.18
CA MET A 124 20.54 13.17 -0.76
C MET A 124 19.67 14.18 -0.01
N THR A 125 19.71 15.43 -0.46
CA THR A 125 18.67 16.41 -0.12
C THR A 125 17.32 15.99 -0.74
N PRO A 126 16.18 16.47 -0.21
CA PRO A 126 14.87 16.20 -0.81
C PRO A 126 14.80 16.57 -2.31
N ASP A 127 15.43 17.67 -2.70
CA ASP A 127 15.47 18.11 -4.10
C ASP A 127 16.29 17.13 -4.96
N GLU A 128 17.49 16.73 -4.51
CA GLU A 128 18.32 15.72 -5.20
C GLU A 128 17.62 14.35 -5.29
N TYR A 129 16.87 13.97 -4.26
CA TYR A 129 16.06 12.77 -4.28
C TYR A 129 14.95 12.90 -5.32
N GLY A 130 14.20 14.01 -5.32
CA GLY A 130 13.12 14.25 -6.28
C GLY A 130 13.61 14.23 -7.72
N GLU A 131 14.75 14.87 -8.02
CA GLU A 131 15.38 14.85 -9.34
C GLU A 131 15.74 13.44 -9.84
N LEU A 132 16.00 12.50 -8.92
CA LEU A 132 16.29 11.11 -9.24
C LEU A 132 15.02 10.24 -9.27
N ALA A 133 14.19 10.34 -8.23
CA ALA A 133 13.11 9.40 -7.95
C ALA A 133 11.88 9.65 -8.83
N ILE A 134 11.47 10.91 -9.00
CA ILE A 134 10.25 11.25 -9.74
C ILE A 134 10.32 10.74 -11.19
N PRO A 135 11.38 11.01 -11.98
CA PRO A 135 11.45 10.48 -13.35
C PRO A 135 11.45 8.95 -13.40
N LEU A 136 12.07 8.30 -12.42
CA LEU A 136 12.06 6.84 -12.35
C LEU A 136 10.63 6.33 -12.14
N GLU A 137 9.93 6.82 -11.13
CA GLU A 137 8.60 6.36 -10.73
C GLU A 137 7.52 6.65 -11.77
N VAL A 138 7.58 7.80 -12.45
CA VAL A 138 6.47 8.27 -13.30
C VAL A 138 6.75 8.19 -14.81
N GLU A 139 8.00 8.11 -15.24
CA GLU A 139 8.37 8.13 -16.67
C GLU A 139 9.13 6.88 -17.15
N ILE A 140 10.00 6.29 -16.31
CA ILE A 140 10.96 5.27 -16.75
C ILE A 140 10.51 3.86 -16.38
N LEU A 141 10.05 3.64 -15.14
CA LEU A 141 9.67 2.31 -14.67
C LEU A 141 8.40 1.85 -15.38
N THR A 142 8.41 0.59 -15.82
CA THR A 142 7.21 -0.05 -16.34
C THR A 142 6.35 -0.58 -15.20
N GLU A 143 5.08 -0.87 -15.46
CA GLU A 143 4.21 -1.56 -14.49
C GLU A 143 4.79 -2.91 -14.02
N GLU A 144 5.55 -3.61 -14.87
CA GLU A 144 6.23 -4.85 -14.52
C GLU A 144 7.36 -4.61 -13.51
N ASP A 145 8.15 -3.54 -13.70
CA ASP A 145 9.19 -3.14 -12.76
C ASP A 145 8.58 -2.76 -11.41
N ILE A 146 7.53 -1.93 -11.42
CA ILE A 146 6.80 -1.52 -10.20
C ILE A 146 6.25 -2.75 -9.48
N ASN A 147 5.66 -3.71 -10.21
CA ASN A 147 5.16 -4.95 -9.61
C ASN A 147 6.28 -5.74 -8.91
N CYS A 148 7.45 -5.86 -9.54
CA CYS A 148 8.59 -6.55 -8.95
C CYS A 148 9.03 -5.91 -7.63
N PHE A 149 9.16 -4.58 -7.61
CA PHE A 149 9.54 -3.85 -6.39
C PHE A 149 8.44 -3.88 -5.33
N ALA A 150 7.17 -3.77 -5.72
CA ALA A 150 6.03 -3.86 -4.80
C ALA A 150 5.94 -5.25 -4.14
N ARG A 151 6.21 -6.33 -4.88
CA ARG A 151 6.27 -7.70 -4.31
C ARG A 151 7.42 -7.84 -3.31
N LEU A 152 8.60 -7.30 -3.64
CA LEU A 152 9.74 -7.27 -2.72
C LEU A 152 9.39 -6.50 -1.43
N GLY A 153 8.82 -5.31 -1.56
CA GLY A 153 8.38 -4.50 -0.43
C GLY A 153 7.29 -5.18 0.41
N SER A 154 6.35 -5.88 -0.23
CA SER A 154 5.30 -6.65 0.45
C SER A 154 5.89 -7.77 1.33
N ILE A 155 6.90 -8.48 0.83
CA ILE A 155 7.62 -9.49 1.62
C ILE A 155 8.33 -8.83 2.80
N GLU A 156 8.94 -7.67 2.61
CA GLU A 156 9.62 -6.94 3.68
C GLU A 156 8.64 -6.48 4.79
N LEU A 157 7.45 -5.99 4.40
CA LEU A 157 6.37 -5.66 5.34
C LEU A 157 6.00 -6.88 6.20
N LEU A 158 5.73 -8.03 5.59
CA LEU A 158 5.36 -9.23 6.33
C LEU A 158 6.49 -9.75 7.22
N LYS A 159 7.74 -9.75 6.74
CA LYS A 159 8.91 -10.18 7.53
C LYS A 159 9.22 -9.28 8.71
N SER A 160 8.76 -8.02 8.68
CA SER A 160 8.85 -7.08 9.80
C SER A 160 7.60 -7.08 10.70
N GLY A 161 6.63 -7.97 10.45
CA GLY A 161 5.40 -8.09 11.23
C GLY A 161 4.30 -7.09 10.85
N ASN A 162 4.47 -6.33 9.76
CA ASN A 162 3.42 -5.47 9.21
C ASN A 162 2.44 -6.30 8.40
N THR A 163 1.19 -6.35 8.84
CA THR A 163 0.10 -7.05 8.14
C THR A 163 -0.83 -6.10 7.40
N CYS A 164 -0.68 -4.79 7.63
CA CYS A 164 -1.43 -3.74 6.96
C CYS A 164 -0.52 -2.56 6.61
N ALA A 165 -0.72 -1.95 5.44
CA ALA A 165 0.04 -0.78 5.01
C ALA A 165 -0.85 0.25 4.29
N ASN A 166 -0.61 1.53 4.59
CA ASN A 166 -1.17 2.66 3.86
C ASN A 166 -0.17 3.11 2.79
N GLU A 167 -0.39 2.61 1.58
CA GLU A 167 0.44 2.82 0.41
C GLU A 167 0.01 4.07 -0.33
N LEU A 168 0.97 4.95 -0.58
CA LEU A 168 0.82 6.12 -1.40
C LEU A 168 1.96 6.08 -2.41
N GLY A 169 1.64 6.22 -3.70
CA GLY A 169 2.61 6.14 -4.78
C GLY A 169 2.27 7.15 -5.88
N LEU A 170 3.31 7.73 -6.49
CA LEU A 170 3.20 8.71 -7.59
C LEU A 170 2.90 8.06 -8.94
N GLY A 171 3.46 6.87 -9.17
CA GLY A 171 3.25 6.10 -10.39
C GLY A 171 1.95 5.28 -10.41
N PRO A 172 1.75 4.44 -11.45
CA PRO A 172 0.64 3.50 -11.52
C PRO A 172 0.54 2.62 -10.26
N GLN A 173 -0.64 2.54 -9.64
CA GLN A 173 -0.82 1.78 -8.38
C GLN A 173 -1.43 0.39 -8.55
N GLU A 174 -1.93 0.04 -9.74
CA GLU A 174 -2.39 -1.32 -10.03
C GLU A 174 -1.33 -2.40 -9.73
N PRO A 175 -0.04 -2.22 -10.08
CA PRO A 175 0.99 -3.21 -9.78
C PRO A 175 1.15 -3.49 -8.27
N THR A 176 1.04 -2.44 -7.45
CA THR A 176 1.13 -2.58 -5.98
C THR A 176 -0.14 -3.21 -5.41
N ALA A 177 -1.32 -2.92 -5.97
CA ALA A 177 -2.56 -3.59 -5.61
C ALA A 177 -2.45 -5.11 -5.79
N LEU A 178 -1.97 -5.54 -6.96
CA LEU A 178 -1.77 -6.95 -7.27
C LEU A 178 -0.75 -7.61 -6.33
N ALA A 179 0.36 -6.91 -6.04
CA ALA A 179 1.38 -7.41 -5.12
C ALA A 179 0.85 -7.61 -3.70
N PHE A 180 0.03 -6.68 -3.19
CA PHE A 180 -0.57 -6.79 -1.85
C PHE A 180 -1.56 -7.94 -1.76
N GLU A 181 -2.44 -8.10 -2.75
CA GLU A 181 -3.37 -9.23 -2.84
C GLU A 181 -2.64 -10.57 -2.91
N GLU A 182 -1.63 -10.69 -3.77
CA GLU A 182 -0.83 -11.93 -3.91
C GLU A 182 -0.09 -12.28 -2.61
N ALA A 183 0.48 -11.27 -1.93
CA ALA A 183 1.22 -11.48 -0.69
C ALA A 183 0.32 -11.65 0.54
N GLY A 184 -0.96 -11.28 0.47
CA GLY A 184 -1.87 -11.24 1.62
C GLY A 184 -1.63 -10.05 2.57
N VAL A 185 -1.12 -8.93 2.06
CA VAL A 185 -0.94 -7.68 2.81
C VAL A 185 -2.22 -6.86 2.72
N ARG A 186 -2.83 -6.54 3.88
CA ARG A 186 -3.98 -5.63 3.89
C ARG A 186 -3.53 -4.24 3.46
N GLY A 187 -4.23 -3.63 2.52
CA GLY A 187 -3.80 -2.36 1.92
C GLY A 187 -4.80 -1.24 2.08
N VAL A 188 -4.31 -0.04 2.34
CA VAL A 188 -4.97 1.19 1.91
C VAL A 188 -4.15 1.74 0.75
N LEU A 189 -4.63 1.60 -0.48
CA LEU A 189 -4.02 2.21 -1.66
C LEU A 189 -4.53 3.64 -1.81
N ALA A 190 -3.66 4.56 -2.19
CA ALA A 190 -4.00 5.96 -2.29
C ALA A 190 -3.44 6.57 -3.59
N PRO A 191 -4.08 6.33 -4.75
CA PRO A 191 -3.69 6.93 -6.03
C PRO A 191 -3.73 8.44 -5.97
N ASP A 192 -2.66 9.07 -6.47
CA ASP A 192 -2.56 10.52 -6.55
C ASP A 192 -3.56 11.10 -7.56
N VAL A 193 -4.12 12.27 -7.21
CA VAL A 193 -5.02 13.05 -8.07
C VAL A 193 -4.57 14.50 -8.25
N SER A 194 -3.27 14.78 -8.07
CA SER A 194 -2.71 16.12 -8.21
C SER A 194 -2.76 16.60 -9.66
N ASP A 195 -2.97 17.90 -9.87
CA ASP A 195 -3.10 18.50 -11.20
C ASP A 195 -1.86 19.28 -11.65
N ILE A 196 -0.87 19.42 -10.79
CA ILE A 196 0.45 19.95 -11.13
C ILE A 196 1.43 18.78 -11.03
N ALA A 197 2.25 18.61 -12.07
CA ALA A 197 3.27 17.56 -12.08
C ALA A 197 4.35 17.84 -11.02
N GLU A 198 4.91 16.76 -10.47
CA GLU A 198 5.96 16.79 -9.45
C GLU A 198 7.27 17.38 -10.02
N SER A 199 7.45 17.28 -11.34
CA SER A 199 8.51 17.90 -12.11
C SER A 199 7.92 18.77 -13.23
N GLY A 200 8.61 19.84 -13.64
CA GLY A 200 8.18 20.69 -14.76
C GLY A 200 8.03 22.17 -14.40
N ASP A 201 7.12 22.86 -15.07
CA ASP A 201 6.94 24.32 -14.98
C ASP A 201 6.05 24.77 -13.79
N GLY A 202 5.57 23.81 -12.99
CA GLY A 202 4.72 24.04 -11.83
C GLY A 202 3.32 24.56 -12.18
N GLN A 203 2.90 24.45 -13.44
CA GLN A 203 1.57 24.85 -13.89
C GLN A 203 0.58 23.69 -13.82
N PRO A 204 -0.72 23.97 -13.57
CA PRO A 204 -1.75 22.96 -13.66
C PRO A 204 -1.88 22.38 -15.07
N ASP A 205 -1.95 21.07 -15.18
CA ASP A 205 -2.16 20.30 -16.40
C ASP A 205 -3.49 19.54 -16.33
N ALA A 206 -4.42 19.94 -17.20
CA ALA A 206 -5.76 19.35 -17.27
C ALA A 206 -5.75 17.89 -17.78
N ALA A 207 -4.80 17.51 -18.63
CA ALA A 207 -4.66 16.14 -19.12
C ALA A 207 -4.12 15.22 -18.02
N LEU A 208 -3.11 15.68 -17.28
CA LEU A 208 -2.57 14.98 -16.10
C LEU A 208 -3.66 14.75 -15.05
N LYS A 209 -4.35 15.82 -14.66
CA LYS A 209 -5.48 15.75 -13.71
C LYS A 209 -6.50 14.71 -14.16
N LYS A 210 -6.93 14.78 -15.42
CA LYS A 210 -7.91 13.84 -15.97
C LYS A 210 -7.42 12.39 -15.86
N ALA A 211 -6.20 12.10 -16.30
CA ALA A 211 -5.64 10.74 -16.26
C ALA A 211 -5.58 10.19 -14.82
N ARG A 212 -5.11 11.00 -13.87
CA ARG A 212 -5.02 10.62 -12.46
C ARG A 212 -6.39 10.37 -11.81
N PHE A 213 -7.37 11.22 -12.07
CA PHE A 213 -8.75 10.98 -11.59
C PHE A 213 -9.40 9.76 -12.24
N GLU A 214 -9.13 9.48 -13.52
CA GLU A 214 -9.60 8.28 -14.21
C GLU A 214 -8.99 7.01 -13.59
N GLU A 215 -7.69 7.02 -13.32
CA GLU A 215 -7.00 5.93 -12.64
C GLU A 215 -7.51 5.70 -11.21
N ALA A 216 -7.64 6.77 -10.42
CA ALA A 216 -8.19 6.69 -9.07
C ALA A 216 -9.60 6.07 -9.07
N ARG A 217 -10.46 6.49 -10.01
CA ARG A 217 -11.81 5.94 -10.16
C ARG A 217 -11.80 4.48 -10.61
N ARG A 218 -10.87 4.10 -11.50
CA ARG A 218 -10.68 2.71 -11.93
C ARG A 218 -10.31 1.82 -10.74
N LEU A 219 -9.34 2.23 -9.93
CA LEU A 219 -8.90 1.51 -8.73
C LEU A 219 -9.99 1.44 -7.66
N LEU A 220 -10.70 2.55 -7.40
CA LEU A 220 -11.84 2.59 -6.48
C LEU A 220 -12.94 1.61 -6.90
N ASN A 221 -13.25 1.50 -8.19
CA ASN A 221 -14.26 0.55 -8.67
C ASN A 221 -13.77 -0.90 -8.60
N LYS A 222 -12.50 -1.15 -8.96
CA LYS A 222 -11.96 -2.52 -9.04
C LYS A 222 -11.69 -3.13 -7.67
N TRP A 223 -11.09 -2.36 -6.76
CA TRP A 223 -10.56 -2.88 -5.50
C TRP A 223 -11.42 -2.48 -4.31
N HIS A 224 -11.73 -1.19 -4.14
CA HIS A 224 -12.49 -0.72 -2.96
C HIS A 224 -13.95 -1.21 -2.91
N ARG A 225 -14.60 -1.35 -4.06
CA ARG A 225 -15.97 -1.89 -4.15
C ARG A 225 -16.01 -3.43 -4.24
N ASN A 226 -14.86 -4.10 -4.18
CA ASN A 226 -14.79 -5.54 -4.25
C ASN A 226 -14.75 -6.13 -2.83
N GLU A 227 -15.85 -6.75 -2.41
CA GLU A 227 -15.98 -7.37 -1.07
C GLU A 227 -15.01 -8.54 -0.86
N ASN A 228 -14.48 -9.12 -1.93
CA ASN A 228 -13.48 -10.19 -1.88
C ASN A 228 -12.04 -9.66 -1.82
N SER A 229 -11.82 -8.36 -1.96
CA SER A 229 -10.50 -7.74 -1.88
C SER A 229 -10.12 -7.42 -0.44
N ILE A 230 -8.84 -7.57 -0.11
CA ILE A 230 -8.28 -7.11 1.18
C ILE A 230 -7.84 -5.65 1.15
N LEU A 231 -8.08 -4.96 0.03
CA LEU A 231 -7.67 -3.59 -0.22
C LEU A 231 -8.82 -2.60 -0.03
N THR A 232 -8.49 -1.46 0.56
CA THR A 232 -9.29 -0.24 0.52
C THR A 232 -8.59 0.75 -0.38
N VAL A 233 -9.31 1.46 -1.25
CA VAL A 233 -8.73 2.54 -2.06
C VAL A 233 -9.23 3.88 -1.53
N ARG A 234 -8.31 4.82 -1.35
CA ARG A 234 -8.58 6.21 -0.97
C ARG A 234 -8.13 7.14 -2.09
N VAL A 235 -8.51 8.40 -1.99
CA VAL A 235 -8.01 9.43 -2.91
C VAL A 235 -6.80 10.08 -2.27
N ALA A 236 -5.70 10.24 -3.00
CA ALA A 236 -4.52 10.94 -2.49
C ALA A 236 -4.31 12.30 -3.17
N ASN A 237 -3.93 13.29 -2.38
CA ASN A 237 -3.27 14.49 -2.85
C ASN A 237 -1.81 14.37 -2.40
N TYR A 238 -0.93 13.80 -3.24
CA TYR A 238 0.42 13.40 -2.89
C TYR A 238 1.12 14.48 -2.06
N MET A 239 1.24 15.67 -2.62
CA MET A 239 1.57 16.89 -1.90
C MET A 239 0.49 17.93 -2.19
N PRO A 240 -0.12 18.55 -1.16
CA PRO A 240 -1.13 19.59 -1.37
C PRO A 240 -0.66 20.80 -2.21
N ILE A 241 0.65 21.07 -2.31
CA ILE A 241 1.18 22.14 -3.19
C ILE A 241 0.96 21.83 -4.67
N LEU A 242 0.90 20.54 -5.04
CA LEU A 242 0.69 20.05 -6.40
C LEU A 242 -0.78 20.03 -6.81
N CYS A 243 -1.66 20.52 -5.94
CA CYS A 243 -3.08 20.61 -6.21
C CYS A 243 -3.50 22.07 -6.26
N THR A 244 -4.24 22.47 -7.28
CA THR A 244 -5.03 23.70 -7.22
C THR A 244 -6.15 23.58 -6.17
N PRO A 245 -6.68 24.70 -5.63
CA PRO A 245 -7.82 24.66 -4.72
C PRO A 245 -9.05 23.95 -5.30
N GLU A 246 -9.27 24.05 -6.61
CA GLU A 246 -10.34 23.35 -7.33
C GLU A 246 -10.11 21.83 -7.29
N THR A 247 -8.89 21.38 -7.57
CA THR A 247 -8.52 19.96 -7.52
C THR A 247 -8.63 19.37 -6.11
N LEU A 248 -8.34 20.13 -5.05
CA LEU A 248 -8.59 19.71 -3.66
C LEU A 248 -10.09 19.55 -3.34
N LEU A 249 -10.95 20.37 -3.93
CA LEU A 249 -12.41 20.24 -3.77
C LEU A 249 -12.94 19.03 -4.55
N GLU A 250 -12.42 18.77 -5.73
CA GLU A 250 -12.75 17.59 -6.53
C GLU A 250 -12.26 16.28 -5.91
N SER A 251 -11.05 16.27 -5.33
CA SER A 251 -10.53 15.08 -4.62
C SER A 251 -11.43 14.74 -3.44
N LYS A 252 -11.86 15.74 -2.66
CA LYS A 252 -12.85 15.58 -1.59
C LYS A 252 -14.20 15.07 -2.12
N ALA A 253 -14.68 15.60 -3.25
CA ALA A 253 -15.94 15.16 -3.84
C ALA A 253 -15.87 13.68 -4.26
N LEU A 254 -14.76 13.24 -4.86
CA LEU A 254 -14.53 11.85 -5.22
C LEU A 254 -14.45 10.94 -3.98
N ALA A 255 -13.72 11.36 -2.94
CA ALA A 255 -13.65 10.61 -1.69
C ALA A 255 -15.05 10.44 -1.06
N ASN A 256 -15.86 11.50 -1.04
CA ASN A 256 -17.24 11.43 -0.56
C ASN A 256 -18.13 10.52 -1.40
N GLU A 257 -17.98 10.53 -2.74
CA GLU A 257 -18.74 9.66 -3.66
C GLU A 257 -18.56 8.18 -3.35
N TYR A 258 -17.34 7.77 -2.97
CA TYR A 258 -17.00 6.39 -2.65
C TYR A 258 -17.03 6.06 -1.15
N GLY A 259 -17.36 7.03 -0.30
CA GLY A 259 -17.35 6.87 1.16
C GLY A 259 -15.95 6.59 1.71
N THR A 260 -14.92 7.13 1.08
CA THR A 260 -13.50 6.92 1.44
C THR A 260 -12.91 8.15 2.12
N GLY A 261 -11.65 8.07 2.52
CA GLY A 261 -10.88 9.18 3.07
C GLY A 261 -9.91 9.78 2.06
N LEU A 262 -9.21 10.83 2.50
CA LEU A 262 -8.08 11.42 1.80
C LEU A 262 -6.76 10.98 2.44
N ASN A 263 -5.73 10.81 1.62
CA ASN A 263 -4.34 10.74 2.05
C ASN A 263 -3.56 11.92 1.46
N ALA A 264 -2.62 12.47 2.22
CA ALA A 264 -1.72 13.51 1.76
C ALA A 264 -0.51 13.57 2.68
N HIS A 265 0.65 13.95 2.15
CA HIS A 265 1.70 14.50 3.01
C HIS A 265 1.26 15.89 3.49
N ALA A 266 1.50 16.20 4.75
CA ALA A 266 1.20 17.50 5.33
C ALA A 266 2.27 17.87 6.37
N GLY A 267 2.63 19.15 6.44
CA GLY A 267 3.67 19.65 7.35
C GLY A 267 5.11 19.42 6.86
N PHE A 268 5.30 18.99 5.61
CA PHE A 268 6.61 18.61 5.08
C PHE A 268 7.33 19.82 4.42
N GLY A 269 7.88 20.74 5.21
CA GLY A 269 8.88 21.71 4.75
C GLY A 269 8.42 22.82 3.77
N GLU A 270 7.25 22.71 3.16
CA GLU A 270 6.74 23.65 2.14
C GLU A 270 6.13 24.94 2.74
N GLY A 271 6.25 25.19 4.04
CA GLY A 271 5.53 26.28 4.71
C GLY A 271 5.74 27.67 4.07
N ALA A 272 6.95 27.93 3.55
CA ALA A 272 7.25 29.17 2.82
C ALA A 272 6.56 29.22 1.44
N GLN A 273 6.61 28.12 0.68
CA GLN A 273 5.96 28.01 -0.64
C GLN A 273 4.43 28.05 -0.51
N PHE A 274 3.88 27.42 0.53
CA PHE A 274 2.46 27.49 0.87
C PHE A 274 2.04 28.92 1.23
N HIS A 275 2.86 29.62 2.01
CA HIS A 275 2.59 31.03 2.34
C HIS A 275 2.67 31.93 1.10
N GLU A 276 3.65 31.71 0.22
CA GLU A 276 3.77 32.44 -1.03
C GLU A 276 2.58 32.19 -1.98
N LYS A 277 2.19 30.92 -2.15
CA LYS A 277 1.13 30.51 -3.08
C LYS A 277 -0.28 30.83 -2.55
N TYR A 278 -0.51 30.68 -1.25
CA TYR A 278 -1.85 30.74 -0.64
C TYR A 278 -2.02 31.81 0.45
N GLY A 279 -0.96 32.54 0.82
CA GLY A 279 -1.00 33.54 1.89
C GLY A 279 -1.21 32.97 3.30
N LYS A 280 -1.03 31.66 3.48
CA LYS A 280 -1.29 30.95 4.74
C LYS A 280 -0.09 30.08 5.12
N SER A 281 0.20 29.98 6.41
CA SER A 281 1.08 28.92 6.91
C SER A 281 0.39 27.56 6.76
N GLN A 282 1.15 26.50 6.50
CA GLN A 282 0.66 25.12 6.57
C GLN A 282 0.10 24.79 7.96
#